data_AF-A0A973X2H8-F1
#
_entry.id   AF-A0A973X2H8-F1
#
_cell.length_a   1.000
_cell.length_b   1.000
_cell.length_c   1.000
_cell.angle_alpha   90.00
_cell.angle_beta   90.00
_cell.angle_gamma   90.00
#
_symmetry.space_group_name_H-M   'P 1'
#
loop_
_entity.id
_entity.type
_entity.pdbx_description
1 polymer ?
#
loop_
_entity_poly.entity_id
_entity_poly.type
_entity_poly.pdbx_seq_one_letter_code
_entity_poly.pdbx_strand_id
1 'polypeptide(L)'
;MAKSVLPKSVLPKAAVTKSVAKSVTPRARKTSTPVAVSEALPRADETLKLILSRLDDMKAEETITIDLRGKSAFSDYMVVTTGRANRHVGAIAENVVKALKEAGIKKLHVEGLPNCDWVLIDSGDVVLHVFRPEVREFYNLERLWTQGPAPAKTL
;
A
#
# COMPACT_ATOMS: atom_id res chain seq x y z
N MET A 1 29.59 2.90 50.26
CA MET A 1 29.14 3.31 48.91
C MET A 1 27.72 3.82 49.05
N ALA A 2 27.48 5.11 48.74
CA ALA A 2 26.26 5.83 49.07
C ALA A 2 25.09 5.42 48.16
N LYS A 3 23.89 5.40 48.76
CA LYS A 3 22.57 5.16 48.16
C LYS A 3 22.07 6.39 47.36
N SER A 4 20.94 6.21 46.66
CA SER A 4 19.90 7.22 46.30
C SER A 4 19.80 7.47 44.78
N VAL A 5 18.82 6.88 44.08
CA VAL A 5 17.41 7.34 43.86
C VAL A 5 17.30 8.49 42.86
N LEU A 6 16.63 8.20 41.74
CA LEU A 6 16.18 9.13 40.70
C LEU A 6 15.26 10.23 41.24
N PRO A 7 15.25 11.43 40.62
CA PRO A 7 14.07 12.28 40.61
C PRO A 7 13.38 12.34 39.23
N LYS A 8 12.05 12.29 39.27
CA LYS A 8 11.08 12.58 38.19
C LYS A 8 11.00 14.11 37.94
N SER A 9 10.89 14.53 36.69
CA SER A 9 10.34 15.86 36.29
C SER A 9 9.38 15.64 35.09
N VAL A 10 8.05 15.71 35.27
CA VAL A 10 7.14 16.88 35.31
C VAL A 10 7.07 17.65 33.99
N LEU A 11 6.01 17.36 33.23
CA LEU A 11 5.47 18.13 32.11
C LEU A 11 4.81 19.44 32.59
N PRO A 12 4.83 20.54 31.81
CA PRO A 12 3.97 21.69 32.06
C PRO A 12 2.58 21.54 31.40
N LYS A 13 1.59 22.18 32.03
CA LYS A 13 0.16 22.21 31.72
C LYS A 13 -0.22 23.64 31.32
N ALA A 14 -1.01 23.85 30.27
CA ALA A 14 -1.78 25.09 30.08
C ALA A 14 -3.02 24.83 29.23
N ALA A 15 -4.10 25.52 29.57
CA ALA A 15 -5.48 25.24 29.21
C ALA A 15 -6.13 26.45 28.49
N VAL A 16 -7.04 26.14 27.55
CA VAL A 16 -8.33 26.81 27.22
C VAL A 16 -8.29 28.25 26.66
N THR A 17 -8.94 28.52 25.50
CA THR A 17 -10.27 29.17 25.38
C THR A 17 -10.77 29.24 23.90
N LYS A 18 -12.10 29.43 23.76
CA LYS A 18 -13.02 29.24 22.61
C LYS A 18 -13.03 30.35 21.54
N SER A 19 -13.51 30.02 20.32
CA SER A 19 -14.48 30.82 19.50
C SER A 19 -14.97 29.99 18.28
N VAL A 20 -16.24 29.53 18.18
CA VAL A 20 -17.48 30.13 17.59
C VAL A 20 -17.63 30.02 16.05
N ALA A 21 -18.61 29.19 15.63
CA ALA A 21 -19.55 29.24 14.46
C ALA A 21 -19.00 29.36 13.01
N LYS A 22 -19.61 28.87 11.90
CA LYS A 22 -20.94 28.32 11.55
C LYS A 22 -20.87 27.67 10.12
N SER A 23 -21.62 26.58 9.93
CA SER A 23 -22.35 26.10 8.73
C SER A 23 -21.87 26.36 7.28
N VAL A 24 -21.63 25.29 6.49
CA VAL A 24 -22.03 25.18 5.05
C VAL A 24 -22.24 23.70 4.62
N THR A 25 -23.52 23.38 4.35
CA THR A 25 -24.16 22.50 3.34
C THR A 25 -23.44 21.27 2.71
N PRO A 26 -24.11 20.11 2.55
CA PRO A 26 -23.57 18.97 1.80
C PRO A 26 -23.49 19.27 0.29
N ARG A 27 -22.30 19.14 -0.28
CA ARG A 27 -22.04 19.37 -1.72
C ARG A 27 -22.53 18.17 -2.53
N ALA A 28 -23.59 18.39 -3.30
CA ALA A 28 -24.12 17.46 -4.31
C ALA A 28 -23.01 16.96 -5.25
N ARG A 29 -22.95 15.63 -5.45
CA ARG A 29 -22.02 14.96 -6.38
C ARG A 29 -22.48 15.25 -7.81
N LYS A 30 -21.78 16.16 -8.49
CA LYS A 30 -21.93 16.38 -9.93
C LYS A 30 -21.35 15.18 -10.68
N THR A 31 -22.16 14.59 -11.54
CA THR A 31 -21.75 13.72 -12.63
C THR A 31 -20.85 14.51 -13.59
N SER A 32 -19.71 13.94 -13.99
CA SER A 32 -18.90 14.53 -15.06
C SER A 32 -18.32 13.44 -15.97
N THR A 33 -18.77 13.52 -17.21
CA THR A 33 -18.34 12.83 -18.44
C THR A 33 -16.92 13.30 -18.88
N PRO A 34 -16.38 12.79 -20.02
CA PRO A 34 -15.01 12.28 -20.14
C PRO A 34 -13.94 13.38 -20.17
N VAL A 35 -12.81 13.14 -19.50
CA VAL A 35 -11.73 14.14 -19.36
C VAL A 35 -10.58 13.85 -20.32
N ALA A 36 -10.26 14.88 -21.10
CA ALA A 36 -9.17 15.02 -22.06
C ALA A 36 -7.78 14.74 -21.48
N VAL A 37 -6.88 14.31 -22.35
CA VAL A 37 -5.52 13.85 -22.07
C VAL A 37 -4.58 15.07 -21.93
N SER A 38 -4.29 15.47 -20.70
CA SER A 38 -3.10 16.28 -20.35
C SER A 38 -2.09 15.33 -19.69
N GLU A 39 -0.77 15.58 -19.79
CA GLU A 39 0.30 14.82 -19.10
C GLU A 39 -0.01 14.59 -17.61
N ALA A 40 -0.79 13.57 -17.34
CA ALA A 40 -1.28 13.18 -16.05
C ALA A 40 -0.55 11.89 -15.70
N LEU A 41 -0.14 11.79 -14.44
CA LEU A 41 0.25 10.50 -13.90
C LEU A 41 -0.82 9.46 -14.24
N PRO A 42 -0.44 8.22 -14.59
CA PRO A 42 -1.39 7.19 -14.93
C PRO A 42 -2.39 7.04 -13.78
N ARG A 43 -3.67 6.91 -14.13
CA ARG A 43 -4.70 6.70 -13.10
C ARG A 43 -4.44 5.37 -12.37
N ALA A 44 -4.93 5.23 -11.15
CA ALA A 44 -4.80 4.00 -10.36
C ALA A 44 -5.11 2.72 -11.16
N ASP A 45 -6.17 2.73 -11.98
CA ASP A 45 -6.56 1.60 -12.83
C ASP A 45 -5.55 1.30 -13.95
N GLU A 46 -4.89 2.33 -14.50
CA GLU A 46 -3.85 2.19 -15.54
C GLU A 46 -2.56 1.64 -14.92
N THR A 47 -2.18 2.16 -13.75
CA THR A 47 -1.05 1.67 -12.96
C THR A 47 -1.25 0.21 -12.57
N LEU A 48 -2.45 -0.17 -12.11
CA LEU A 48 -2.79 -1.56 -11.81
C LEU A 48 -2.65 -2.46 -13.04
N LYS A 49 -3.22 -2.06 -14.19
CA LYS A 49 -3.12 -2.83 -15.44
C LYS A 49 -1.67 -3.02 -15.88
N LEU A 50 -0.86 -1.99 -15.77
CA LEU A 50 0.56 -2.05 -16.08
C LEU A 50 1.27 -3.06 -15.18
N ILE A 51 1.04 -3.01 -13.87
CA ILE A 51 1.61 -3.96 -12.91
C ILE A 51 1.19 -5.38 -13.27
N LEU A 52 -0.11 -5.65 -13.44
CA LEU A 52 -0.62 -6.99 -13.77
C LEU A 52 -0.04 -7.53 -15.09
N SER A 53 0.09 -6.69 -16.11
CA SER A 53 0.74 -7.07 -17.36
C SER A 53 2.19 -7.50 -17.14
N ARG A 54 2.96 -6.77 -16.31
CA ARG A 54 4.34 -7.14 -16.00
C ARG A 54 4.45 -8.40 -15.16
N LEU A 55 3.52 -8.61 -14.24
CA LEU A 55 3.47 -9.85 -13.46
C LEU A 55 3.22 -11.07 -14.36
N ASP A 56 2.31 -10.97 -15.33
CA ASP A 56 2.07 -12.05 -16.30
C ASP A 56 3.26 -12.26 -17.26
N ASP A 57 3.85 -11.17 -17.79
CA ASP A 57 5.05 -11.23 -18.63
C ASP A 57 6.19 -11.99 -17.92
N MET A 58 6.37 -11.69 -16.63
CA MET A 58 7.40 -12.29 -15.79
C MET A 58 7.02 -13.67 -15.25
N LYS A 59 5.81 -14.17 -15.53
CA LYS A 59 5.30 -15.46 -15.02
C LYS A 59 5.31 -15.53 -13.49
N ALA A 60 4.88 -14.45 -12.85
CA ALA A 60 4.57 -14.44 -11.43
C ALA A 60 3.34 -15.33 -11.15
N GLU A 61 3.30 -15.91 -9.96
CA GLU A 61 2.30 -16.91 -9.57
C GLU A 61 1.37 -16.36 -8.49
N GLU A 62 0.17 -16.94 -8.40
CA GLU A 62 -0.78 -16.68 -7.31
C GLU A 62 -1.05 -15.17 -7.09
N THR A 63 -1.18 -14.43 -8.19
CA THR A 63 -1.45 -13.00 -8.14
C THR A 63 -2.88 -12.74 -7.69
N ILE A 64 -3.02 -11.97 -6.61
CA ILE A 64 -4.30 -11.56 -6.04
C ILE A 64 -4.33 -10.03 -6.05
N THR A 65 -5.46 -9.46 -6.47
CA THR A 65 -5.71 -8.01 -6.42
C THR A 65 -6.83 -7.72 -5.42
N ILE A 66 -6.61 -6.74 -4.57
CA ILE A 66 -7.52 -6.32 -3.51
C ILE A 66 -7.88 -4.86 -3.73
N ASP A 67 -9.18 -4.58 -3.86
CA ASP A 67 -9.73 -3.23 -3.95
C ASP A 67 -9.83 -2.62 -2.54
N LEU A 68 -9.03 -1.57 -2.32
CA LEU A 68 -8.92 -0.83 -1.08
C LEU A 68 -9.73 0.49 -1.10
N ARG A 69 -10.33 0.86 -2.23
CA ARG A 69 -11.10 2.09 -2.36
C ARG A 69 -12.24 2.13 -1.35
N GLY A 70 -12.28 3.19 -0.55
CA GLY A 70 -13.25 3.36 0.53
C GLY A 70 -12.98 2.54 1.80
N LYS A 71 -11.92 1.71 1.82
CA LYS A 71 -11.45 0.97 3.00
C LYS A 71 -10.15 1.54 3.55
N SER A 72 -9.34 2.14 2.68
CA SER A 72 -8.04 2.72 2.99
C SER A 72 -7.92 4.13 2.40
N ALA A 73 -7.14 4.98 3.07
CA ALA A 73 -6.76 6.31 2.57
C ALA A 73 -5.34 6.35 1.97
N PHE A 74 -4.56 5.26 2.06
CA PHE A 74 -3.17 5.25 1.61
C PHE A 74 -2.98 4.76 0.17
N SER A 75 -3.88 3.92 -0.36
CA SER A 75 -3.78 3.36 -1.71
C SER A 75 -5.15 2.86 -2.20
N ASP A 76 -5.36 2.83 -3.51
CA ASP A 76 -6.59 2.36 -4.15
C ASP A 76 -6.58 0.83 -4.35
N TYR A 77 -5.41 0.25 -4.64
CA TYR A 77 -5.26 -1.18 -4.88
C TYR A 77 -4.07 -1.76 -4.14
N MET A 78 -4.22 -3.00 -3.68
CA MET A 78 -3.09 -3.82 -3.26
C MET A 78 -3.01 -5.08 -4.12
N VAL A 79 -1.81 -5.38 -4.60
CA VAL A 79 -1.51 -6.58 -5.37
C VAL A 79 -0.54 -7.42 -4.56
N VAL A 80 -0.82 -8.72 -4.46
CA VAL A 80 0.04 -9.71 -3.81
C VAL A 80 0.36 -10.79 -4.83
N THR A 81 1.63 -11.13 -4.99
CA THR A 81 2.07 -12.14 -5.96
C THR A 81 3.24 -12.96 -5.42
N THR A 82 3.44 -14.15 -5.97
CA THR A 82 4.52 -15.07 -5.62
C THR A 82 5.56 -15.13 -6.74
N GLY A 83 6.84 -15.10 -6.36
CA GLY A 83 7.98 -15.38 -7.24
C GLY A 83 8.68 -16.67 -6.80
N ARG A 84 8.73 -17.67 -7.70
CA ARG A 84 9.31 -19.02 -7.50
C ARG A 84 10.65 -19.13 -6.75
N ALA A 85 11.52 -18.13 -6.85
CA ALA A 85 12.83 -18.12 -6.19
C ALA A 85 13.32 -16.69 -5.98
N ASN A 86 14.34 -16.52 -5.14
CA ASN A 86 14.95 -15.22 -4.82
C ASN A 86 15.26 -14.37 -6.08
N ARG A 87 15.99 -14.95 -7.04
CA ARG A 87 16.31 -14.29 -8.31
C ARG A 87 15.06 -13.91 -9.13
N HIS A 88 14.01 -14.72 -9.06
CA HIS A 88 12.77 -14.47 -9.77
C HIS A 88 12.00 -13.30 -9.12
N VAL A 89 11.95 -13.25 -7.78
CA VAL A 89 11.38 -12.12 -7.02
C VAL A 89 12.08 -10.82 -7.40
N GLY A 90 13.41 -10.80 -7.38
CA GLY A 90 14.20 -9.62 -7.78
C GLY A 90 13.91 -9.19 -9.22
N ALA A 91 13.91 -10.14 -10.16
CA ALA A 91 13.63 -9.85 -11.56
C ALA A 91 12.22 -9.30 -11.79
N ILE A 92 11.19 -9.84 -11.13
CA ILE A 92 9.82 -9.33 -11.16
C ILE A 92 9.80 -7.87 -10.66
N ALA A 93 10.38 -7.64 -9.48
CA ALA A 93 10.37 -6.33 -8.85
C ALA A 93 11.08 -5.28 -9.71
N GLU A 94 12.28 -5.56 -10.20
CA GLU A 94 13.04 -4.64 -11.06
C GLU A 94 12.30 -4.34 -12.37
N ASN A 95 11.68 -5.35 -12.99
CA ASN A 95 10.89 -5.18 -14.21
C ASN A 95 9.70 -4.24 -13.98
N VAL A 96 8.95 -4.45 -12.90
CA VAL A 96 7.81 -3.59 -12.53
C VAL A 96 8.28 -2.17 -12.22
N VAL A 97 9.33 -2.01 -11.41
CA VAL A 97 9.91 -0.70 -11.06
C VAL A 97 10.32 0.06 -12.33
N LYS A 98 10.97 -0.62 -13.28
CA LYS A 98 11.36 -0.03 -14.56
C LYS A 98 10.14 0.42 -15.36
N ALA A 99 9.14 -0.43 -15.50
CA ALA A 99 7.92 -0.11 -16.24
C ALA A 99 7.15 1.07 -15.62
N LEU A 100 7.05 1.14 -14.29
CA LEU A 100 6.38 2.25 -13.59
C LEU A 100 7.12 3.58 -13.80
N LYS A 101 8.45 3.57 -13.77
CA LYS A 101 9.26 4.75 -14.06
C LYS A 101 9.10 5.20 -15.52
N GLU A 102 9.09 4.27 -16.47
CA GLU A 102 8.85 4.55 -17.89
C GLU A 102 7.44 5.10 -18.15
N ALA A 103 6.45 4.70 -17.34
CA ALA A 103 5.09 5.25 -17.35
C ALA A 103 4.97 6.63 -16.66
N GLY A 104 6.08 7.23 -16.20
CA GLY A 104 6.10 8.57 -15.62
C GLY A 104 5.89 8.62 -14.11
N ILE A 105 5.79 7.48 -13.40
CA ILE A 105 5.70 7.45 -11.94
C ILE A 105 7.10 7.67 -11.35
N LYS A 106 7.34 8.90 -10.89
CA LYS A 106 8.67 9.32 -10.40
C LYS A 106 8.90 9.02 -8.91
N LYS A 107 7.85 9.01 -8.11
CA LYS A 107 7.92 8.78 -6.66
C LYS A 107 7.51 7.33 -6.39
N LEU A 108 8.49 6.44 -6.47
CA LEU A 108 8.32 5.03 -6.15
C LEU A 108 9.13 4.71 -4.90
N HIS A 109 8.49 4.07 -3.94
CA HIS A 109 9.17 3.54 -2.77
C HIS A 109 9.32 2.03 -2.93
N VAL A 110 10.54 1.52 -2.69
CA VAL A 110 10.86 0.10 -2.87
C VAL A 110 11.64 -0.39 -1.67
N GLU A 111 11.17 -1.48 -1.05
CA GLU A 111 11.81 -2.10 0.10
C GLU A 111 12.06 -3.60 -0.13
N GLY A 112 13.05 -4.16 0.56
CA GLY A 112 13.33 -5.61 0.55
C GLY A 112 14.05 -6.14 -0.69
N LEU A 113 14.30 -5.30 -1.70
CA LEU A 113 15.00 -5.67 -2.95
C LEU A 113 16.38 -6.35 -2.73
N PRO A 114 17.24 -5.93 -1.76
CA PRO A 114 18.53 -6.60 -1.55
C PRO A 114 18.41 -8.07 -1.12
N ASN A 115 17.36 -8.42 -0.36
CA ASN A 115 17.17 -9.77 0.15
C ASN A 115 16.24 -10.61 -0.73
N CYS A 116 15.29 -10.01 -1.46
CA CYS A 116 14.36 -10.71 -2.36
C CYS A 116 13.56 -11.86 -1.70
N ASP A 117 13.42 -11.83 -0.39
CA ASP A 117 12.52 -12.72 0.37
C ASP A 117 11.08 -12.21 0.27
N TRP A 118 10.93 -10.89 0.43
CA TRP A 118 9.72 -10.13 0.25
C TRP A 118 10.11 -8.74 -0.25
N VAL A 119 9.55 -8.33 -1.38
CA VAL A 119 9.73 -7.00 -1.95
C VAL A 119 8.41 -6.25 -1.90
N LEU A 120 8.48 -5.01 -1.41
CA LEU A 120 7.37 -4.05 -1.41
C LEU A 120 7.66 -2.98 -2.45
N ILE A 121 6.70 -2.70 -3.32
CA ILE A 121 6.75 -1.60 -4.28
C ILE A 121 5.49 -0.75 -4.07
N ASP A 122 5.67 0.50 -3.68
CA ASP A 122 4.60 1.46 -3.46
C ASP A 122 4.68 2.60 -4.48
N SER A 123 3.62 2.73 -5.29
CA SER A 123 3.45 3.78 -6.29
C SER A 123 2.50 4.90 -5.86
N GLY A 124 2.05 4.89 -4.60
CA GLY A 124 0.96 5.72 -4.08
C GLY A 124 -0.40 5.04 -4.34
N ASP A 125 -0.82 5.00 -5.61
CA ASP A 125 -2.16 4.50 -5.96
C ASP A 125 -2.28 2.97 -5.91
N VAL A 126 -1.16 2.25 -6.07
CA VAL A 126 -1.10 0.79 -6.04
C VAL A 126 0.11 0.33 -5.22
N VAL A 127 -0.12 -0.62 -4.31
CA VAL A 127 0.94 -1.27 -3.54
C VAL A 127 1.09 -2.73 -4.00
N LEU A 128 2.29 -3.09 -4.46
CA LEU A 128 2.63 -4.45 -4.88
C LEU A 128 3.51 -5.14 -3.83
N HIS A 129 3.11 -6.33 -3.42
CA HIS A 129 3.90 -7.25 -2.61
C HIS A 129 4.32 -8.45 -3.47
N VAL A 130 5.63 -8.70 -3.56
CA VAL A 130 6.20 -9.86 -4.23
C VAL A 130 6.87 -10.75 -3.19
N PHE A 131 6.35 -11.95 -2.98
CA PHE A 131 6.86 -12.89 -1.98
C PHE A 131 7.59 -14.08 -2.60
N ARG A 132 8.58 -14.63 -1.90
CA ARG A 132 9.00 -16.02 -2.13
C ARG A 132 7.97 -16.97 -1.49
N PRO A 133 7.68 -18.16 -2.08
CA PRO A 133 6.67 -19.10 -1.57
C PRO A 133 6.77 -19.36 -0.05
N GLU A 134 7.97 -19.70 0.43
CA GLU A 134 8.22 -20.02 1.84
C GLU A 134 7.86 -18.86 2.79
N VAL A 135 8.11 -17.62 2.35
CA VAL A 135 7.84 -16.42 3.15
C VAL A 135 6.35 -16.10 3.16
N ARG A 136 5.67 -16.26 2.02
CA ARG A 136 4.22 -16.07 1.89
C ARG A 136 3.46 -17.04 2.81
N GLU A 137 3.87 -18.29 2.83
CA GLU A 137 3.27 -19.35 3.66
C GLU A 137 3.56 -19.14 5.15
N PHE A 138 4.80 -18.82 5.52
CA PHE A 138 5.19 -18.60 6.91
C PHE A 138 4.39 -17.49 7.60
N TYR A 139 4.14 -16.38 6.90
CA TYR A 139 3.34 -15.27 7.42
C TYR A 139 1.83 -15.45 7.24
N ASN A 140 1.39 -16.52 6.55
CA ASN A 140 0.00 -16.89 6.29
C ASN A 140 -0.89 -15.69 5.90
N LEU A 141 -0.33 -14.81 5.06
CA LEU A 141 -0.87 -13.47 4.82
C LEU A 141 -2.26 -13.49 4.20
N GLU A 142 -2.61 -14.56 3.51
CA GLU A 142 -3.94 -14.75 2.92
C GLU A 142 -5.05 -14.65 3.98
N ARG A 143 -4.80 -15.07 5.23
CA ARG A 143 -5.78 -14.89 6.30
C ARG A 143 -6.04 -13.43 6.69
N LEU A 144 -5.06 -12.54 6.52
CA LEU A 144 -5.16 -11.12 6.84
C LEU A 144 -5.91 -10.36 5.74
N TRP A 145 -5.75 -10.77 4.49
CA TRP A 145 -6.24 -10.01 3.35
C TRP A 145 -7.55 -10.54 2.75
N THR A 146 -7.86 -11.83 2.96
CA THR A 146 -9.10 -12.45 2.45
C THR A 146 -10.24 -12.39 3.46
N GLN A 147 -9.96 -12.15 4.74
CA GLN A 147 -11.00 -11.94 5.75
C GLN A 147 -11.48 -10.49 5.73
N GLY A 148 -12.64 -10.26 5.11
CA GLY A 148 -13.54 -9.18 5.57
C GLY A 148 -13.82 -9.35 7.07
N PRO A 149 -14.28 -8.30 7.78
CA PRO A 149 -14.41 -8.31 9.24
C PRO A 149 -15.05 -9.62 9.69
N ALA A 150 -14.29 -10.45 10.39
CA ALA A 150 -14.77 -11.75 10.84
C ALA A 150 -16.06 -11.51 11.64
N PRO A 151 -17.17 -12.24 11.37
CA PRO A 151 -18.29 -12.19 12.27
C PRO A 151 -17.75 -12.65 13.63
N ALA A 152 -17.78 -11.74 14.60
CA ALA A 152 -17.41 -12.06 15.97
C ALA A 152 -18.18 -13.31 16.34
N LYS A 153 -17.48 -14.41 16.66
CA LYS A 153 -18.12 -15.59 17.20
C LYS A 153 -18.75 -15.18 18.53
N THR A 154 -20.05 -14.95 18.51
CA THR A 154 -20.88 -14.85 19.70
C THR A 154 -20.84 -16.22 20.35
N LEU A 155 -20.12 -16.29 21.48
CA LEU A 155 -20.25 -17.39 22.45
C LEU A 155 -21.54 -17.21 23.24
#